data_AF-A0A7T0NYE7-F1
#
_entry.id   AF-A0A7T0NYE7-F1
#
_cell.length_a   1.000
_cell.length_b   1.000
_cell.length_c   1.000
_cell.angle_alpha   90.00
_cell.angle_beta   90.00
_cell.angle_gamma   90.00
#
_symmetry.space_group_name_H-M   'P 1'
#
loop_
_entity.id
_entity.type
_entity.pdbx_description
1 polymer ?
#
loop_
_entity_poly.entity_id
_entity_poly.type
_entity_poly.pdbx_seq_one_letter_code
_entity_poly.pdbx_strand_id
1 'polypeptide(L)'
;MKSLSISRNSGFSMIEVLIAVLILAVGLLGVAALQTNALKNNQSALQRSQATMLSYYMMDAMRANRAVALLGSYNLTKTCSAPSAGTLITNDQIAWINALKANLGNQSSTCGEITCNTNSCTVKVYWDDSRSVGGGSSQVVEIASRI
;
A
#
# COMPACT_ATOMS: atom_id res chain seq x y z
N MET A 1 -63.93 39.00 -11.17
CA MET A 1 -62.64 39.40 -11.78
C MET A 1 -61.52 39.05 -10.80
N LYS A 2 -60.70 38.04 -11.10
CA LYS A 2 -59.54 37.66 -10.28
C LYS A 2 -58.31 38.39 -10.85
N SER A 3 -57.78 39.33 -10.07
CA SER A 3 -56.55 40.06 -10.41
C SER A 3 -55.35 39.12 -10.23
N LEU A 4 -54.62 38.85 -11.31
CA LEU A 4 -53.37 38.11 -11.28
C LEU A 4 -52.24 39.11 -10.96
N SER A 5 -51.74 39.05 -9.74
CA SER A 5 -50.54 39.76 -9.31
C SER A 5 -49.32 39.10 -9.97
N ILE A 6 -48.64 39.83 -10.86
CA ILE A 6 -47.33 39.45 -11.39
C ILE A 6 -46.28 39.84 -10.36
N SER A 7 -45.67 38.85 -9.72
CA SER A 7 -44.51 39.03 -8.83
C SER A 7 -43.34 39.59 -9.62
N ARG A 8 -42.79 40.74 -9.20
CA ARG A 8 -41.53 41.29 -9.74
C ARG A 8 -40.38 40.34 -9.40
N ASN A 9 -39.82 39.69 -10.41
CA ASN A 9 -38.54 39.01 -10.30
C ASN A 9 -37.45 40.06 -10.01
N SER A 10 -36.88 40.04 -8.81
CA SER A 10 -35.62 40.72 -8.53
C SER A 10 -34.51 39.96 -9.26
N GLY A 11 -33.97 40.55 -10.32
CA GLY A 11 -32.82 39.97 -11.04
C GLY A 11 -31.60 39.84 -10.14
N PHE A 12 -30.82 38.77 -10.35
CA PHE A 12 -29.53 38.54 -9.68
C PHE A 12 -28.57 39.71 -9.91
N SER A 13 -27.91 40.18 -8.84
CA SER A 13 -26.84 41.17 -8.97
C SER A 13 -25.55 40.49 -9.49
N MET A 14 -24.75 41.18 -10.30
CA MET A 14 -23.44 40.67 -10.76
C MET A 14 -22.52 40.29 -9.60
N ILE A 15 -22.63 40.98 -8.46
CA ILE A 15 -21.86 40.64 -7.24
C ILE A 15 -22.23 39.26 -6.70
N GLU A 16 -23.48 38.84 -6.83
CA GLU A 16 -24.00 37.60 -6.28
C GLU A 16 -23.48 36.40 -7.08
N VAL A 17 -23.44 36.53 -8.41
CA VAL A 17 -22.83 35.52 -9.29
C VAL A 17 -21.33 35.42 -9.03
N LEU A 18 -20.63 36.55 -8.85
CA LEU A 18 -19.20 36.56 -8.53
C LEU A 18 -18.89 35.87 -7.18
N ILE A 19 -19.71 36.12 -6.16
CA ILE A 19 -19.59 35.44 -4.86
C ILE A 19 -19.88 33.94 -5.00
N ALA A 20 -20.91 33.56 -5.75
CA ALA A 20 -21.24 32.15 -5.98
C ALA A 20 -20.08 31.41 -6.70
N VAL A 21 -19.50 32.02 -7.73
CA VAL A 21 -18.34 31.47 -8.45
C VAL A 21 -17.11 31.39 -7.54
N LEU A 22 -16.88 32.38 -6.68
CA LEU A 22 -15.78 32.37 -5.70
C LEU A 22 -15.93 31.20 -4.72
N ILE A 23 -17.11 31.04 -4.12
CA ILE A 23 -17.39 29.95 -3.19
C ILE A 23 -17.22 28.59 -3.88
N LEU A 24 -17.74 28.46 -5.11
CA LEU A 24 -17.60 27.24 -5.92
C LEU A 24 -16.13 26.93 -6.22
N ALA A 25 -15.34 27.94 -6.61
CA ALA A 25 -13.92 27.77 -6.90
C ALA A 25 -13.14 27.27 -5.66
N VAL A 26 -13.39 27.85 -4.48
CA VAL A 26 -12.80 27.39 -3.22
C VAL A 26 -13.26 25.95 -2.88
N GLY A 27 -14.54 25.65 -3.07
CA GLY A 27 -15.09 24.32 -2.87
C GLY A 27 -14.42 23.25 -3.75
N LEU A 28 -14.22 23.55 -5.03
CA LEU A 28 -13.56 22.64 -5.97
C LEU A 28 -12.09 22.37 -5.60
N LEU A 29 -11.36 23.39 -5.14
CA LEU A 29 -9.98 23.21 -4.64
C LEU A 29 -9.95 22.29 -3.40
N GLY A 30 -10.92 22.43 -2.50
CA GLY A 30 -11.08 21.54 -1.35
C GLY A 30 -11.32 20.09 -1.78
N VAL A 31 -12.23 19.86 -2.73
CA VAL A 31 -12.51 18.53 -3.28
C VAL A 31 -11.28 17.94 -3.98
N ALA A 32 -10.54 18.72 -4.77
CA ALA A 32 -9.32 18.25 -5.42
C ALA A 32 -8.26 17.79 -4.40
N ALA A 33 -8.06 18.55 -3.32
CA ALA A 33 -7.17 18.15 -2.23
C ALA A 33 -7.61 16.81 -1.60
N LEU A 34 -8.90 16.65 -1.31
CA LEU A 34 -9.44 15.39 -0.77
C LEU A 34 -9.26 14.21 -1.75
N GLN A 35 -9.48 14.42 -3.04
CA GLN A 35 -9.28 13.38 -4.06
C GLN A 35 -7.82 12.93 -4.13
N THR A 36 -6.86 13.86 -4.12
CA THR A 36 -5.42 13.51 -4.13
C THR A 36 -5.01 12.73 -2.88
N ASN A 37 -5.53 13.09 -1.71
CA ASN A 37 -5.27 12.36 -0.47
C ASN A 37 -5.90 10.97 -0.49
N ALA A 38 -7.13 10.85 -1.02
CA ALA A 38 -7.79 9.55 -1.19
C ALA A 38 -6.97 8.61 -2.08
N LEU A 39 -6.45 9.10 -3.21
CA LEU A 39 -5.58 8.32 -4.10
C LEU A 39 -4.29 7.85 -3.40
N LYS A 40 -3.63 8.73 -2.67
CA LYS A 40 -2.42 8.38 -1.89
C LYS A 40 -2.71 7.30 -0.84
N ASN A 41 -3.82 7.43 -0.11
CA ASN A 41 -4.23 6.45 0.89
C ASN A 41 -4.61 5.10 0.27
N ASN A 42 -5.29 5.11 -0.88
CA ASN A 42 -5.61 3.89 -1.62
C ASN A 42 -4.34 3.17 -2.09
N GLN A 43 -3.34 3.90 -2.60
CA GLN A 43 -2.06 3.30 -3.00
C GLN A 43 -1.34 2.66 -1.81
N SER A 44 -1.31 3.33 -0.67
CA SER A 44 -0.72 2.83 0.58
C SER A 44 -1.45 1.57 1.10
N ALA A 45 -2.79 1.55 1.02
CA ALA A 45 -3.58 0.37 1.36
C ALA A 45 -3.33 -0.81 0.41
N LEU A 46 -3.17 -0.54 -0.89
CA LEU A 46 -2.80 -1.54 -1.89
C LEU A 46 -1.41 -2.13 -1.60
N GLN A 47 -0.41 -1.30 -1.30
CA GLN A 47 0.93 -1.76 -0.92
C GLN A 47 0.87 -2.66 0.32
N ARG A 48 0.17 -2.27 1.39
CA ARG A 48 -0.03 -3.14 2.57
C ARG A 48 -0.67 -4.48 2.23
N SER A 49 -1.66 -4.47 1.34
CA SER A 49 -2.35 -5.70 0.90
C SER A 49 -1.42 -6.60 0.09
N GLN A 50 -0.61 -6.04 -0.80
CA GLN A 50 0.39 -6.77 -1.58
C GLN A 50 1.51 -7.33 -0.69
N ALA A 51 2.03 -6.54 0.27
CA ALA A 51 3.00 -7.03 1.25
C ALA A 51 2.45 -8.24 2.02
N THR A 52 1.19 -8.16 2.47
CA THR A 52 0.53 -9.25 3.18
C THR A 52 0.39 -10.50 2.30
N MET A 53 -0.10 -10.34 1.06
CA MET A 53 -0.23 -11.43 0.09
C MET A 53 1.12 -12.11 -0.18
N LEU A 54 2.18 -11.33 -0.42
CA LEU A 54 3.51 -11.84 -0.71
C LEU A 54 4.17 -12.48 0.51
N SER A 55 3.87 -12.03 1.73
CA SER A 55 4.26 -12.73 2.96
C SER A 55 3.61 -14.11 3.07
N TYR A 56 2.30 -14.22 2.76
CA TYR A 56 1.62 -15.51 2.73
C TYR A 56 2.16 -16.44 1.65
N TYR A 57 2.45 -15.91 0.45
CA TYR A 57 3.11 -16.67 -0.61
C TYR A 57 4.39 -17.36 -0.13
N MET A 58 5.27 -16.62 0.56
CA MET A 58 6.51 -17.19 1.10
C MET A 58 6.22 -18.18 2.24
N MET A 59 5.25 -17.90 3.11
CA MET A 59 4.85 -18.86 4.15
C MET A 59 4.33 -20.17 3.55
N ASP A 60 3.59 -20.12 2.45
CA ASP A 60 3.07 -21.31 1.78
C ASP A 60 4.18 -22.10 1.08
N ALA A 61 5.16 -21.42 0.47
CA ALA A 61 6.38 -22.07 -0.04
C ALA A 61 7.14 -22.82 1.07
N MET A 62 7.27 -22.20 2.25
CA MET A 62 7.89 -22.86 3.41
C MET A 62 7.06 -24.02 3.96
N ARG A 63 5.72 -23.94 3.96
CA ARG A 63 4.84 -25.06 4.34
C ARG A 63 4.97 -26.24 3.38
N ALA A 64 5.07 -25.97 2.08
CA ALA A 64 5.30 -27.00 1.08
C ALA A 64 6.66 -27.72 1.30
N ASN A 65 7.67 -26.98 1.77
CA ASN A 65 9.01 -27.47 2.06
C ASN A 65 9.31 -27.52 3.57
N ARG A 66 8.31 -27.90 4.39
CA ARG A 66 8.34 -27.80 5.87
C ARG A 66 9.62 -28.36 6.49
N ALA A 67 10.05 -29.55 6.09
CA ALA A 67 11.19 -30.23 6.71
C ALA A 67 12.48 -29.39 6.64
N VAL A 68 12.77 -28.79 5.49
CA VAL A 68 13.97 -27.95 5.31
C VAL A 68 13.77 -26.53 5.86
N ALA A 69 12.54 -26.03 5.87
CA ALA A 69 12.23 -24.73 6.46
C ALA A 69 12.43 -24.74 7.99
N LEU A 70 12.02 -25.80 8.70
CA LEU A 70 12.25 -25.95 10.14
C LEU A 70 13.73 -26.15 10.51
N LEU A 71 14.55 -26.60 9.55
CA LEU A 71 16.02 -26.64 9.68
C LEU A 71 16.68 -25.27 9.42
N GLY A 72 15.88 -24.23 9.13
CA GLY A 72 16.37 -22.87 8.90
C GLY A 72 16.94 -22.63 7.51
N SER A 73 16.76 -23.55 6.55
CA SER A 73 17.28 -23.35 5.18
C SER A 73 16.63 -22.18 4.44
N TYR A 74 15.42 -21.78 4.84
CA TYR A 74 14.73 -20.59 4.33
C TYR A 74 15.14 -19.29 5.04
N ASN A 75 15.96 -19.36 6.10
CA ASN A 75 16.33 -18.18 6.89
C ASN A 75 17.06 -17.17 6.02
N LEU A 76 16.62 -15.93 6.13
CA LEU A 76 17.10 -14.83 5.34
C LEU A 76 17.16 -13.59 6.23
N THR A 77 18.37 -13.14 6.53
CA THR A 77 18.58 -11.83 7.16
C THR A 77 17.97 -10.75 6.30
N LYS A 78 17.42 -9.70 6.92
CA LYS A 78 16.81 -8.57 6.21
C LYS A 78 17.68 -8.13 5.02
N THR A 79 17.17 -8.37 3.82
CA THR A 79 17.86 -8.05 2.57
C THR A 79 16.91 -7.38 1.59
N CYS A 80 17.43 -6.36 0.91
CA CYS A 80 16.75 -5.66 -0.16
C CYS A 80 17.30 -6.09 -1.52
N SER A 81 18.16 -7.11 -1.56
CA SER A 81 18.73 -7.66 -2.79
C SER A 81 18.39 -9.14 -2.85
N ALA A 82 17.94 -9.57 -4.03
CA ALA A 82 17.69 -10.98 -4.28
C ALA A 82 19.01 -11.76 -4.10
N PRO A 83 19.00 -12.91 -3.40
CA PRO A 83 20.19 -13.73 -3.24
C PRO A 83 20.66 -14.29 -4.60
N SER A 84 21.88 -14.82 -4.64
CA SER A 84 22.37 -15.52 -5.84
C SER A 84 21.58 -16.81 -6.07
N ALA A 85 21.32 -17.13 -7.33
CA ALA A 85 20.65 -18.37 -7.72
C ALA A 85 21.43 -19.61 -7.28
N GLY A 86 20.72 -20.69 -6.97
CA GLY A 86 21.32 -21.94 -6.55
C GLY A 86 20.29 -23.06 -6.36
N THR A 87 19.73 -23.16 -5.17
CA THR A 87 18.73 -24.16 -4.79
C THR A 87 17.31 -23.69 -5.09
N LEU A 88 16.34 -24.63 -5.04
CA LEU A 88 14.91 -24.32 -5.12
C LEU A 88 14.51 -23.22 -4.11
N ILE A 89 15.03 -23.28 -2.89
CA ILE A 89 14.80 -22.29 -1.82
C ILE A 89 15.30 -20.90 -2.25
N THR A 90 16.52 -20.80 -2.78
CA THR A 90 17.05 -19.50 -3.24
C THR A 90 16.27 -18.96 -4.43
N ASN A 91 15.75 -19.83 -5.30
CA ASN A 91 14.89 -19.41 -6.41
C ASN A 91 13.54 -18.85 -5.92
N ASP A 92 12.93 -19.48 -4.90
CA ASP A 92 11.73 -18.95 -4.23
C ASP A 92 12.01 -17.57 -3.62
N GLN A 93 13.14 -17.42 -2.92
CA GLN A 93 13.56 -16.14 -2.33
C GLN A 93 13.81 -15.06 -3.38
N ILE A 94 14.43 -15.41 -4.52
CA ILE A 94 14.65 -14.49 -5.64
C ILE A 94 13.32 -14.02 -6.23
N ALA A 95 12.44 -14.96 -6.54
CA ALA A 95 11.12 -14.66 -7.11
C ALA A 95 10.32 -13.78 -6.15
N TRP A 96 10.35 -14.10 -4.86
CA TRP A 96 9.67 -13.34 -3.82
C TRP A 96 10.21 -11.92 -3.68
N ILE A 97 11.53 -11.72 -3.56
CA ILE A 97 12.13 -10.39 -3.43
C ILE A 97 11.86 -9.54 -4.68
N ASN A 98 11.96 -10.13 -5.87
CA ASN A 98 11.64 -9.44 -7.12
C ASN A 98 10.15 -9.04 -7.18
N ALA A 99 9.25 -9.91 -6.71
CA ALA A 99 7.83 -9.60 -6.64
C ALA A 99 7.55 -8.49 -5.62
N LEU A 100 8.18 -8.51 -4.45
CA LEU A 100 8.08 -7.42 -3.45
C LEU A 100 8.45 -6.09 -4.10
N LYS A 101 9.60 -6.04 -4.77
CA LYS A 101 10.12 -4.87 -5.46
C LYS A 101 9.23 -4.35 -6.58
N ALA A 102 8.67 -5.26 -7.38
CA ALA A 102 7.79 -4.90 -8.48
C ALA A 102 6.45 -4.32 -7.99
N ASN A 103 5.93 -4.79 -6.86
CA ASN A 103 4.61 -4.43 -6.36
C ASN A 103 4.64 -3.26 -5.37
N LEU A 104 5.60 -3.25 -4.43
CA LEU A 104 5.69 -2.24 -3.38
C LEU A 104 6.45 -0.99 -3.83
N GLY A 105 7.25 -1.08 -4.88
CA GLY A 105 8.11 0.00 -5.37
C GLY A 105 9.40 0.16 -4.55
N ASN A 106 10.20 1.16 -4.89
CA ASN A 106 11.49 1.48 -4.27
C ASN A 106 12.43 0.26 -4.03
N GLN A 107 13.22 -0.05 -5.05
CA GLN A 107 14.13 -1.20 -5.11
C GLN A 107 15.16 -1.27 -3.98
N SER A 108 15.44 -0.14 -3.32
CA SER A 108 16.48 -0.01 -2.30
C SER A 108 15.94 -0.10 -0.88
N SER A 109 14.67 0.25 -0.65
CA SER A 109 14.04 0.21 0.69
C SER A 109 13.08 -0.95 0.88
N THR A 110 12.68 -1.63 -0.21
CA THR A 110 11.84 -2.82 -0.14
C THR A 110 12.68 -4.05 0.12
N CYS A 111 12.50 -4.65 1.31
CA CYS A 111 13.34 -5.71 1.84
C CYS A 111 12.49 -6.83 2.43
N GLY A 112 13.01 -8.05 2.39
CA GLY A 112 12.42 -9.23 3.01
C GLY A 112 13.32 -9.80 4.09
N GLU A 113 12.72 -10.41 5.10
CA GLU A 113 13.40 -11.14 6.17
C GLU A 113 12.58 -12.40 6.51
N ILE A 114 13.27 -13.52 6.70
CA ILE A 114 12.66 -14.79 7.04
C ILE A 114 13.43 -15.36 8.22
N THR A 115 12.71 -15.67 9.30
CA THR A 115 13.28 -16.34 10.47
C THR A 115 12.43 -17.54 10.83
N CYS A 116 12.98 -18.72 10.64
CA CYS A 116 12.42 -20.00 11.05
C CYS A 116 13.15 -20.55 12.26
N ASN A 117 12.36 -21.06 13.20
CA ASN A 117 12.81 -21.93 14.28
C ASN A 117 12.25 -23.34 14.06
N THR A 118 12.44 -24.23 15.04
CA THR A 118 12.04 -25.64 14.95
C THR A 118 10.54 -25.89 14.88
N ASN A 119 9.69 -24.88 15.08
CA ASN A 119 8.23 -25.05 15.14
C ASN A 119 7.41 -23.92 14.48
N SER A 120 8.04 -22.80 14.12
CA SER A 120 7.38 -21.64 13.52
C SER A 120 8.33 -20.85 12.64
N CYS A 121 7.79 -20.27 11.57
CA CYS A 121 8.48 -19.31 10.73
C CYS A 121 7.78 -17.96 10.78
N THR A 122 8.60 -16.91 10.75
CA THR A 122 8.20 -15.52 10.69
C THR A 122 8.73 -14.92 9.41
N VAL A 123 7.84 -14.30 8.62
CA VAL A 123 8.17 -13.54 7.43
C VAL A 123 7.91 -12.07 7.72
N LYS A 124 8.92 -11.23 7.52
CA LYS A 124 8.81 -9.77 7.61
C LYS A 124 9.08 -9.14 6.27
N VAL A 125 8.20 -8.22 5.87
CA VAL A 125 8.32 -7.43 4.65
C VAL A 125 8.41 -5.97 5.04
N TYR A 126 9.43 -5.30 4.54
CA TYR A 126 9.71 -3.88 4.79
C TYR A 126 9.58 -3.10 3.49
N TRP A 127 9.01 -1.89 3.55
CA TRP A 127 9.01 -0.95 2.43
C TRP A 127 8.86 0.50 2.93
N ASP A 128 9.08 1.45 2.04
CA ASP A 128 8.91 2.88 2.30
C ASP A 128 7.52 3.36 1.82
N ASP A 129 6.73 3.92 2.73
CA ASP A 129 5.39 4.48 2.45
C ASP A 129 5.31 5.99 2.74
N SER A 130 6.45 6.69 2.76
CA SER A 130 6.53 8.14 3.02
C SER A 130 5.74 9.01 2.05
N ARG A 131 5.33 8.46 0.90
CA ARG A 131 4.50 9.14 -0.11
C ARG A 131 3.02 9.19 0.26
N SER A 132 2.59 8.37 1.21
CA SER A 132 1.23 8.35 1.74
C SER A 132 0.99 9.44 2.78
N VAL A 133 -0.28 9.81 2.99
CA VAL A 133 -0.64 10.78 4.02
C VAL A 133 -0.43 10.14 5.40
N GLY A 134 0.56 10.64 6.16
CA GLY A 134 0.93 10.08 7.45
C GLY A 134 1.73 8.77 7.37
N GLY A 135 2.21 8.39 6.19
CA GLY A 135 3.07 7.21 6.01
C GLY A 135 4.51 7.46 6.49
N GLY A 136 5.12 6.42 7.05
CA GLY A 136 6.51 6.45 7.51
C GLY A 136 7.50 5.93 6.45
N SER A 137 8.76 6.32 6.56
CA SER A 137 9.87 5.87 5.69
C SER A 137 10.23 4.39 5.83
N SER A 138 9.66 3.71 6.83
CA SER A 138 9.81 2.27 7.04
C SER A 138 8.51 1.70 7.61
N GLN A 139 7.75 1.02 6.76
CA GLN A 139 6.62 0.16 7.14
C GLN A 139 7.09 -1.28 7.27
N VAL A 140 6.39 -2.06 8.09
CA VAL A 140 6.63 -3.49 8.23
C VAL A 140 5.31 -4.27 8.31
N VAL A 141 5.24 -5.37 7.58
CA VAL A 141 4.23 -6.43 7.78
C VAL A 141 4.98 -7.64 8.29
N GLU A 142 4.53 -8.14 9.44
CA GLU A 142 5.07 -9.34 10.07
C GLU A 142 3.97 -10.39 10.13
N ILE A 143 4.25 -11.56 9.55
CA ILE A 143 3.37 -12.72 9.66
C ILE A 143 4.17 -13.88 10.22
N ALA A 144 3.68 -14.44 11.32
CA ALA A 144 4.26 -15.61 11.96
C ALA A 144 3.24 -16.76 11.93
N SER A 145 3.70 -17.95 11.56
CA SER A 145 2.89 -19.15 11.59
C SER A 145 3.70 -20.35 12.01
N ARG A 146 3.03 -21.30 12.67
CA ARG A 146 3.50 -22.69 12.67
C ARG A 146 3.34 -23.22 11.25
N ILE A 147 4.41 -23.74 10.67
CA ILE A 147 4.43 -24.30 9.30
C ILE A 147 4.78 -25.75 9.37
#